data_AF-A0A0J9E257-F1
#
_entry.id   AF-A0A0J9E257-F1
#
_cell.length_a   1.000
_cell.length_b   1.000
_cell.length_c   1.000
_cell.angle_alpha   90.00
_cell.angle_beta   90.00
_cell.angle_gamma   90.00
#
_symmetry.space_group_name_H-M   'P 1'
#
loop_
_entity.id
_entity.type
_entity.pdbx_description
1 polymer ?
#
loop_
_entity_poly.entity_id
_entity_poly.type
_entity_poly.pdbx_seq_one_letter_code
_entity_poly.pdbx_strand_id
1 'polypeptide(L)'
;MGKPAFVLDAARMFRAMKIASADPSRHFLQGVRIEPIDGGGVWMIATNGAIMLIQRDSEGHADHAATLAVTAPKVEPIFHDDGTFEGDYHWCGAEIAVAALEPGETVAASASWQIGSPSPHVLVERLEDKFPDWRKAIGKPAKRDTMGRKFDPRQDANGGFITRYLDPLIDNRHSFRLHGNLDDMNQMFLTYADDTDSLGVLMKCEIRGEKCQPDAMLTAIGRSDLVAAKTVH
;
A
#
# COMPACT_ATOMS: atom_id res chain seq x y z
N MET A 1 24.16 2.94 -18.42
CA MET A 1 22.86 2.32 -18.09
C MET A 1 21.78 3.17 -18.73
N GLY A 2 20.75 2.56 -19.34
CA GLY A 2 19.61 3.32 -19.87
C GLY A 2 18.86 4.05 -18.75
N LYS A 3 18.06 5.06 -19.10
CA LYS A 3 17.16 5.72 -18.14
C LYS A 3 16.24 4.65 -17.52
N PRO A 4 16.07 4.59 -16.19
CA PRO A 4 15.14 3.65 -15.57
C PRO A 4 13.69 3.95 -16.01
N ALA A 5 12.91 2.90 -16.25
CA ALA A 5 11.49 3.01 -16.58
C ALA A 5 10.64 3.33 -15.36
N PHE A 6 11.11 2.95 -14.16
CA PHE A 6 10.50 3.25 -12.88
C PHE A 6 11.53 3.78 -11.90
N VAL A 7 11.18 4.82 -11.16
CA VAL A 7 11.94 5.38 -10.03
C VAL A 7 10.95 5.57 -8.90
N LEU A 8 11.09 4.84 -7.80
CA LEU A 8 10.06 4.72 -6.78
C LEU A 8 10.65 4.91 -5.38
N ASP A 9 9.91 5.57 -4.49
CA ASP A 9 10.25 5.60 -3.07
C ASP A 9 10.30 4.17 -2.50
N ALA A 10 11.46 3.78 -1.99
CA ALA A 10 11.69 2.43 -1.50
C ALA A 10 10.83 2.12 -0.27
N ALA A 11 10.70 3.06 0.66
CA ALA A 11 9.96 2.86 1.90
C ALA A 11 8.46 2.62 1.64
N ARG A 12 7.87 3.42 0.74
CA ARG A 12 6.49 3.25 0.26
C ARG A 12 6.33 1.92 -0.48
N MET A 13 7.29 1.55 -1.35
CA MET A 13 7.24 0.26 -2.04
C MET A 13 7.21 -0.92 -1.08
N PHE A 14 8.13 -0.98 -0.12
CA PHE A 14 8.20 -2.09 0.84
C PHE A 14 7.02 -2.13 1.79
N ARG A 15 6.50 -0.95 2.17
CA ARG A 15 5.26 -0.87 2.93
C ARG A 15 4.08 -1.45 2.16
N ALA A 16 3.93 -1.08 0.89
CA ALA A 16 2.88 -1.60 0.02
C ALA A 16 3.04 -3.12 -0.22
N MET A 17 4.26 -3.64 -0.34
CA MET A 17 4.50 -5.08 -0.46
C MET A 17 4.00 -5.89 0.75
N LYS A 18 3.94 -5.31 1.96
CA LYS A 18 3.33 -5.98 3.15
C LYS A 18 1.81 -6.19 3.00
N ILE A 19 1.17 -5.42 2.12
CA ILE A 19 -0.28 -5.47 1.86
C ILE A 19 -0.62 -6.41 0.70
N ALA A 20 0.33 -6.64 -0.20
CA ALA A 20 0.16 -7.53 -1.35
C ALA A 20 -0.31 -8.93 -0.91
N SER A 21 -1.07 -9.58 -1.77
CA SER A 21 -1.61 -10.90 -1.46
C SER A 21 -0.48 -11.94 -1.34
N ALA A 22 -0.53 -12.78 -0.31
CA ALA A 22 0.33 -13.96 -0.22
C ALA A 22 -0.27 -15.20 -0.90
N ASP A 23 -1.48 -15.07 -1.49
CA ASP A 23 -2.23 -16.17 -2.09
C ASP A 23 -1.74 -16.45 -3.52
N PRO A 24 -1.14 -17.63 -3.79
CA PRO A 24 -0.61 -17.97 -5.12
C PRO A 24 -1.67 -18.00 -6.22
N SER A 25 -2.95 -18.22 -5.86
CA SER A 25 -4.05 -18.21 -6.84
C SER A 25 -4.41 -16.82 -7.35
N ARG A 26 -3.92 -15.77 -6.67
CA ARG A 26 -4.14 -14.36 -7.00
C ARG A 26 -2.80 -13.70 -7.31
N HIS A 27 -2.02 -14.30 -8.21
CA HIS A 27 -0.69 -13.85 -8.61
C HIS A 27 -0.66 -12.35 -8.97
N PHE A 28 -1.66 -11.85 -9.68
CA PHE A 28 -1.79 -10.44 -10.06
C PHE A 28 -1.98 -9.45 -8.89
N LEU A 29 -2.18 -9.93 -7.66
CA LEU A 29 -2.23 -9.13 -6.43
C LEU A 29 -0.98 -9.30 -5.55
N GLN A 30 0.02 -10.07 -5.98
CA GLN A 30 1.26 -10.31 -5.22
C GLN A 30 2.28 -9.17 -5.34
N GLY A 31 1.92 -8.07 -5.99
CA GLY A 31 2.75 -6.89 -6.16
C GLY A 31 1.98 -5.60 -5.95
N VAL A 32 2.67 -4.49 -6.20
CA VAL A 32 2.15 -3.13 -6.10
C VAL A 32 1.86 -2.62 -7.50
N ARG A 33 0.64 -2.15 -7.72
CA ARG A 33 0.25 -1.43 -8.94
C ARG A 33 0.85 -0.04 -8.90
N ILE A 34 1.68 0.27 -9.88
CA ILE A 34 2.25 1.58 -10.14
C ILE A 34 1.46 2.22 -11.28
N GLU A 35 0.98 3.45 -11.09
CA GLU A 35 0.33 4.25 -12.13
C GLU A 35 0.97 5.64 -12.18
N PRO A 36 1.44 6.11 -13.35
CA PRO A 36 1.93 7.49 -13.48
C PRO A 36 0.82 8.50 -13.20
N ILE A 37 1.19 9.63 -12.60
CA ILE A 37 0.29 10.75 -12.35
C ILE A 37 0.53 11.81 -13.43
N ASP A 38 -0.55 12.26 -14.07
CA ASP A 38 -0.49 13.41 -14.98
C ASP A 38 0.05 14.64 -14.22
N GLY A 39 1.18 15.17 -14.68
CA GLY A 39 1.86 16.30 -14.02
C GLY A 39 2.99 15.90 -13.06
N GLY A 40 3.30 14.60 -12.91
CA GLY A 40 4.46 14.11 -12.18
C GLY A 40 4.10 13.29 -10.92
N GLY A 41 5.00 12.40 -10.54
CA GLY A 41 4.78 11.42 -9.48
C GLY A 41 4.14 10.13 -9.96
N VAL A 42 3.90 9.23 -9.02
CA VAL A 42 3.20 7.96 -9.23
C VAL A 42 2.21 7.66 -8.11
N TRP A 43 1.16 6.91 -8.43
CA TRP A 43 0.36 6.17 -7.46
C TRP A 43 0.94 4.79 -7.26
N MET A 44 1.01 4.34 -6.01
CA MET A 44 1.39 3.00 -5.60
C MET A 44 0.21 2.37 -4.86
N ILE A 45 -0.33 1.28 -5.39
CA ILE A 45 -1.54 0.63 -4.87
C ILE A 45 -1.26 -0.84 -4.61
N ALA A 46 -1.46 -1.28 -3.37
CA ALA A 46 -1.39 -2.69 -3.01
C ALA A 46 -2.69 -3.14 -2.33
N THR A 47 -3.11 -4.37 -2.59
CA THR A 47 -4.29 -4.94 -1.96
C THR A 47 -4.21 -6.46 -1.88
N ASN A 48 -4.79 -7.02 -0.82
CA ASN A 48 -5.06 -8.47 -0.71
C ASN A 48 -6.56 -8.80 -0.86
N GLY A 49 -7.37 -7.83 -1.28
CA GLY A 49 -8.83 -7.92 -1.42
C GLY A 49 -9.63 -7.65 -0.13
N ALA A 50 -8.98 -7.67 1.04
CA ALA A 50 -9.59 -7.30 2.32
C ALA A 50 -9.15 -5.89 2.78
N ILE A 51 -7.90 -5.54 2.49
CA ILE A 51 -7.35 -4.20 2.74
C ILE A 51 -6.67 -3.69 1.48
N MET A 52 -6.60 -2.37 1.36
CA MET A 52 -5.91 -1.68 0.28
C MET A 52 -5.10 -0.53 0.88
N LEU A 53 -3.87 -0.36 0.40
CA LEU A 53 -3.04 0.79 0.69
C LEU A 53 -2.80 1.54 -0.61
N ILE A 54 -3.10 2.83 -0.60
CA ILE A 54 -2.94 3.75 -1.72
C ILE A 54 -1.96 4.81 -1.28
N GLN A 55 -0.87 4.98 -2.02
CA GLN A 55 0.18 5.94 -1.69
C GLN A 55 0.52 6.78 -2.91
N ARG A 56 0.64 8.08 -2.72
CA ARG A 56 1.26 8.98 -3.67
C ARG A 56 2.75 9.03 -3.39
N ASP A 57 3.54 9.00 -4.44
CA ASP A 57 4.94 9.38 -4.44
C ASP A 57 5.09 10.54 -5.43
N SER A 58 5.31 11.75 -4.92
CA SER A 58 5.36 12.97 -5.74
C SER A 58 6.64 13.07 -6.56
N GLU A 59 7.73 12.45 -6.08
CA GLU A 59 9.05 12.47 -6.72
C GLU A 59 9.26 11.24 -7.62
N GLY A 60 8.41 10.23 -7.46
CA GLY A 60 8.45 9.01 -8.24
C GLY A 60 8.18 9.22 -9.73
N HIS A 61 8.67 8.29 -10.54
CA HIS A 61 8.52 8.27 -11.99
C HIS A 61 8.14 6.87 -12.48
N ALA A 62 7.24 6.82 -13.45
CA ALA A 62 6.92 5.60 -14.20
C ALA A 62 6.60 5.95 -15.66
N ASP A 63 7.22 5.27 -16.62
CA ASP A 63 6.93 5.49 -18.03
C ASP A 63 5.52 5.00 -18.43
N HIS A 64 4.99 4.02 -17.70
CA HIS A 64 3.68 3.42 -17.91
C HIS A 64 3.17 2.74 -16.64
N ALA A 65 1.90 2.37 -16.62
CA ALA A 65 1.33 1.61 -15.51
C ALA A 65 1.78 0.14 -15.54
N ALA A 66 2.15 -0.42 -14.40
CA ALA A 66 2.58 -1.81 -14.26
C ALA A 66 2.34 -2.31 -12.84
N THR A 67 2.29 -3.63 -12.66
CA THR A 67 2.28 -4.24 -11.32
C THR A 67 3.64 -4.86 -11.05
N LEU A 68 4.31 -4.44 -9.98
CA LEU A 68 5.66 -4.86 -9.65
C LEU A 68 5.66 -5.61 -8.31
N ALA A 69 6.22 -6.83 -8.29
CA ALA A 69 6.56 -7.52 -7.06
C ALA A 69 8.03 -7.26 -6.74
N VAL A 70 8.30 -6.74 -5.54
CA VAL A 70 9.67 -6.41 -5.10
C VAL A 70 10.05 -7.28 -3.92
N THR A 71 11.18 -7.97 -4.06
CA THR A 71 11.76 -8.78 -2.99
C THR A 71 13.09 -8.18 -2.57
N ALA A 72 13.18 -7.77 -1.31
CA ALA A 72 14.46 -7.43 -0.70
C ALA A 72 15.29 -8.72 -0.53
N PRO A 73 16.61 -8.68 -0.80
CA PRO A 73 17.49 -9.77 -0.41
C PRO A 73 17.43 -9.91 1.11
N LYS A 74 17.28 -11.15 1.58
CA LYS A 74 17.40 -11.45 3.01
C LYS A 74 18.85 -11.23 3.41
N VAL A 75 19.09 -10.21 4.24
CA VAL A 75 20.36 -10.08 4.95
C VAL A 75 20.15 -10.75 6.30
N GLU A 76 20.92 -11.81 6.59
CA GLU A 76 20.85 -12.45 7.90
C GLU A 76 21.33 -11.45 8.97
N PRO A 77 20.61 -11.31 10.09
CA PRO A 77 21.05 -10.42 11.16
C PRO A 77 22.40 -10.87 11.71
N ILE A 78 23.29 -9.92 11.97
CA ILE A 78 24.57 -10.20 12.62
C ILE A 78 24.33 -10.11 14.12
N PHE A 79 24.57 -11.22 14.81
CA PHE A 79 24.61 -11.25 16.27
C PHE A 79 26.07 -11.08 16.70
N HIS A 80 26.34 -10.04 17.48
CA HIS A 80 27.66 -9.83 18.07
C HIS A 80 27.80 -10.66 19.35
N ASP A 81 29.05 -11.05 19.67
CA ASP A 81 29.37 -11.88 20.85
C ASP A 81 29.01 -11.20 22.19
N ASP A 82 28.81 -9.88 22.18
CA ASP A 82 28.39 -9.08 23.33
C ASP A 82 26.87 -9.06 23.54
N GLY A 83 26.12 -9.81 22.73
CA GLY A 83 24.66 -9.84 22.75
C GLY A 83 24.01 -8.61 22.12
N THR A 84 24.78 -7.72 21.51
CA THR A 84 24.23 -6.64 20.69
C THR A 84 23.76 -7.18 19.35
N PHE A 85 22.67 -6.60 18.89
CA PHE A 85 21.95 -7.01 17.71
C PHE A 85 22.10 -5.97 16.62
N GLU A 86 22.49 -6.40 15.42
CA GLU A 86 22.53 -5.58 14.23
C GLU A 86 21.58 -6.18 13.18
N GLY A 87 20.30 -5.80 13.23
CA GLY A 87 19.31 -6.52 12.42
C GLY A 87 17.87 -5.99 12.40
N ASP A 88 17.64 -4.75 12.01
CA ASP A 88 16.37 -4.47 11.29
C ASP A 88 16.68 -3.43 10.23
N TYR A 89 17.37 -3.87 9.19
CA TYR A 89 17.82 -2.97 8.17
C TYR A 89 16.69 -2.64 7.20
N HIS A 90 16.10 -1.46 7.40
CA HIS A 90 15.59 -0.63 6.31
C HIS A 90 16.78 -0.21 5.42
N TRP A 91 17.49 -1.17 4.81
CA TRP A 91 18.73 -0.94 4.06
C TRP A 91 18.49 -0.12 2.79
N CYS A 92 17.24 0.00 2.35
CA CYS A 92 16.81 0.92 1.31
C CYS A 92 15.67 1.79 1.86
N GLY A 93 15.92 3.10 1.94
CA GLY A 93 14.96 4.08 2.42
C GLY A 93 14.74 5.23 1.44
N ALA A 94 15.52 5.28 0.34
CA ALA A 94 15.44 6.37 -0.62
C ALA A 94 14.71 5.92 -1.89
N GLU A 95 15.34 5.09 -2.73
CA GLU A 95 14.86 4.89 -4.10
C GLU A 95 15.06 3.45 -4.58
N ILE A 96 14.12 2.96 -5.40
CA ILE A 96 14.26 1.79 -6.25
C ILE A 96 14.16 2.25 -7.71
N ALA A 97 15.22 2.02 -8.50
CA ALA A 97 15.25 2.32 -9.92
C ALA A 97 15.26 1.03 -10.75
N VAL A 98 14.22 0.86 -11.56
CA VAL A 98 13.95 -0.37 -12.33
C VAL A 98 14.05 -0.05 -13.83
N ALA A 99 14.78 -0.88 -14.56
CA ALA A 99 14.78 -0.83 -16.02
C ALA A 99 13.40 -1.20 -16.60
N ALA A 100 13.18 -1.00 -17.89
CA ALA A 100 11.99 -1.55 -18.54
C ALA A 100 12.03 -3.09 -18.48
N LEU A 101 10.88 -3.71 -18.21
CA LEU A 101 10.73 -5.15 -18.10
C LEU A 101 9.37 -5.58 -18.67
N GLU A 102 9.31 -6.75 -19.29
CA GLU A 102 8.09 -7.35 -19.84
C GLU A 102 7.29 -8.13 -18.77
N PRO A 103 5.99 -8.39 -18.96
CA PRO A 103 5.22 -9.21 -18.01
C PRO A 103 5.83 -10.62 -17.85
N GLY A 104 6.04 -11.04 -16.61
CA GLY A 104 6.70 -12.30 -16.23
C GLY A 104 8.23 -12.21 -16.17
N GLU A 105 8.83 -11.06 -16.47
CA GLU A 105 10.27 -10.86 -16.37
C GLU A 105 10.69 -10.45 -14.95
N THR A 106 11.83 -10.98 -14.50
CA THR A 106 12.48 -10.63 -13.23
C THR A 106 13.85 -10.03 -13.48
N VAL A 107 14.11 -8.86 -12.90
CA VAL A 107 15.37 -8.14 -13.01
C VAL A 107 15.94 -7.79 -11.64
N ALA A 108 17.25 -7.63 -11.56
CA ALA A 108 17.88 -6.97 -10.43
C ALA A 108 17.75 -5.46 -10.63
N ALA A 109 17.08 -4.77 -9.71
CA ALA A 109 16.95 -3.31 -9.72
C ALA A 109 17.83 -2.69 -8.65
N SER A 110 18.38 -1.51 -8.93
CA SER A 110 19.18 -0.77 -7.95
C SER A 110 18.25 -0.20 -6.88
N ALA A 111 18.61 -0.40 -5.62
CA ALA A 111 17.96 0.23 -4.48
C ALA A 111 18.99 0.98 -3.64
N SER A 112 18.62 2.14 -3.12
CA SER A 112 19.53 3.00 -2.37
C SER A 112 19.01 3.35 -0.99
N TRP A 113 19.93 3.45 -0.03
CA TRP A 113 19.64 3.91 1.33
C TRP A 113 19.49 5.45 1.39
N GLN A 114 20.24 6.14 0.52
CA GLN A 114 20.26 7.58 0.32
C GLN A 114 20.51 7.83 -1.17
N ILE A 115 19.90 8.88 -1.71
CA ILE A 115 20.09 9.29 -3.11
C ILE A 115 21.59 9.45 -3.40
N GLY A 116 22.07 8.75 -4.43
CA GLY A 116 23.48 8.80 -4.88
C GLY A 116 24.45 7.89 -4.12
N SER A 117 24.00 7.09 -3.15
CA SER A 117 24.84 6.10 -2.45
C SER A 117 25.01 4.78 -3.22
N PRO A 118 26.06 3.97 -2.94
CA PRO A 118 26.21 2.65 -3.55
C PRO A 118 24.93 1.83 -3.37
N SER A 119 24.45 1.25 -4.48
CA SER A 119 23.14 0.64 -4.55
C SER A 119 23.20 -0.88 -4.38
N PRO A 120 22.76 -1.43 -3.25
CA PRO A 120 22.34 -2.82 -3.19
C PRO A 120 21.23 -3.11 -4.22
N HIS A 121 21.05 -4.38 -4.57
CA HIS A 121 20.04 -4.78 -5.57
C HIS A 121 18.84 -5.46 -4.91
N VAL A 122 17.64 -5.10 -5.36
CA VAL A 122 16.40 -5.86 -5.11
C VAL A 122 16.08 -6.74 -6.31
N LEU A 123 15.30 -7.79 -6.12
CA LEU A 123 14.65 -8.48 -7.23
C LEU A 123 13.30 -7.83 -7.50
N VAL A 124 13.05 -7.47 -8.76
CA VAL A 124 11.78 -6.90 -9.21
C VAL A 124 11.23 -7.77 -10.32
N GLU A 125 10.00 -8.24 -10.15
CA GLU A 125 9.24 -8.96 -11.15
C GLU A 125 8.07 -8.09 -11.64
N ARG A 126 7.85 -8.00 -12.95
CA ARG A 126 6.63 -7.40 -13.49
C ARG A 126 5.57 -8.48 -13.63
N LEU A 127 4.47 -8.30 -12.92
CA LEU A 127 3.34 -9.21 -12.97
C LEU A 127 2.45 -8.92 -14.19
N GLU A 128 1.60 -9.87 -14.53
CA GLU A 128 0.59 -9.68 -15.58
C GLU A 128 -0.33 -8.49 -15.28
N ASP A 129 -0.75 -7.78 -16.34
CA ASP A 129 -1.62 -6.60 -16.24
C ASP A 129 -3.09 -6.98 -16.00
N LYS A 130 -3.36 -7.59 -14.84
CA LYS A 130 -4.68 -8.03 -14.38
C LYS A 130 -5.08 -7.40 -13.04
N PHE A 131 -4.35 -6.38 -12.61
CA PHE A 131 -4.68 -5.68 -11.38
C PHE A 131 -6.07 -5.05 -11.49
N PRO A 132 -6.96 -5.26 -10.51
CA PRO A 132 -8.34 -4.78 -10.59
C PRO A 132 -8.40 -3.25 -10.62
N ASP A 133 -9.46 -2.71 -11.23
CA ASP A 133 -9.77 -1.28 -11.17
C ASP A 133 -10.05 -0.87 -9.72
N TRP A 134 -9.01 -0.36 -9.07
CA TRP A 134 -9.00 -0.08 -7.64
C TRP A 134 -9.84 1.16 -7.29
N ARG A 135 -9.90 2.16 -8.17
CA ARG A 135 -10.73 3.36 -7.97
C ARG A 135 -12.21 3.00 -7.88
N LYS A 136 -12.65 2.02 -8.69
CA LYS A 136 -14.00 1.46 -8.61
C LYS A 136 -14.26 0.61 -7.36
N ALA A 137 -13.24 0.17 -6.63
CA ALA A 137 -13.44 -0.63 -5.41
C ALA A 137 -13.77 0.26 -4.20
N ILE A 138 -13.23 1.47 -4.18
CA ILE A 138 -13.50 2.47 -3.14
C ILE A 138 -14.97 2.87 -3.21
N GLY A 139 -15.61 3.11 -2.08
CA GLY A 139 -16.97 3.65 -2.08
C GLY A 139 -18.01 2.75 -2.75
N LYS A 140 -17.75 1.45 -2.89
CA LYS A 140 -18.78 0.45 -3.25
C LYS A 140 -19.44 -0.10 -1.99
N PRO A 141 -20.78 -0.06 -1.89
CA PRO A 141 -21.48 -0.77 -0.82
C PRO A 141 -21.18 -2.26 -0.97
N ALA A 142 -20.89 -2.93 0.14
CA ALA A 142 -20.73 -4.38 0.09
C ALA A 142 -22.06 -4.99 -0.32
N LYS A 143 -22.05 -5.87 -1.33
CA LYS A 143 -23.17 -6.80 -1.52
C LYS A 143 -23.35 -7.52 -0.17
N ARG A 144 -24.55 -7.46 0.40
CA ARG A 144 -24.95 -7.81 1.78
C ARG A 144 -24.48 -9.17 2.35
N ASP A 145 -23.70 -9.96 1.61
CA ASP A 145 -23.69 -11.41 1.80
C ASP A 145 -22.33 -12.13 1.73
N THR A 146 -21.19 -11.50 2.01
CA THR A 146 -19.90 -12.26 1.99
C THR A 146 -18.84 -11.92 3.03
N MET A 147 -19.16 -11.14 4.07
CA MET A 147 -18.44 -11.24 5.33
C MET A 147 -19.47 -11.29 6.44
N GLY A 148 -19.94 -12.50 6.74
CA GLY A 148 -20.87 -12.78 7.84
C GLY A 148 -20.21 -12.62 9.23
N ARG A 149 -19.38 -11.58 9.42
CA ARG A 149 -18.82 -11.25 10.72
C ARG A 149 -19.02 -9.76 10.98
N LYS A 150 -20.04 -9.47 11.78
CA LYS A 150 -20.13 -8.20 12.52
C LYS A 150 -18.86 -8.09 13.35
N PHE A 151 -18.22 -6.93 13.34
CA PHE A 151 -17.16 -6.62 14.29
C PHE A 151 -17.73 -6.81 15.70
N ASP A 152 -17.17 -7.74 16.47
CA ASP A 152 -17.57 -7.97 17.85
C ASP A 152 -16.42 -7.47 18.75
N PRO A 153 -16.58 -6.30 19.39
CA PRO A 153 -15.56 -5.73 20.26
C PRO A 153 -15.06 -6.69 21.35
N ARG A 154 -15.85 -7.71 21.73
CA ARG A 154 -15.48 -8.69 22.76
C ARG A 154 -14.66 -9.85 22.22
N GLN A 155 -14.89 -10.28 20.97
CA GLN A 155 -14.06 -11.31 20.32
C GLN A 155 -12.76 -10.73 19.74
N ASP A 156 -12.83 -9.49 19.27
CA ASP A 156 -11.70 -8.79 18.64
C ASP A 156 -10.80 -8.06 19.65
N ALA A 157 -11.22 -7.95 20.92
CA ALA A 157 -10.37 -7.53 22.04
C ALA A 157 -9.16 -8.46 22.30
N ASN A 158 -9.21 -9.71 21.81
CA ASN A 158 -8.07 -10.62 21.79
C ASN A 158 -7.12 -10.37 20.61
N GLY A 159 -7.22 -9.21 19.93
CA GLY A 159 -6.28 -8.75 18.92
C GLY A 159 -6.53 -9.28 17.51
N GLY A 160 -7.47 -10.20 17.28
CA GLY A 160 -7.63 -10.89 15.99
C GLY A 160 -7.98 -10.02 14.78
N PHE A 161 -8.82 -8.99 14.95
CA PHE A 161 -9.13 -8.03 13.88
C PHE A 161 -7.97 -7.06 13.63
N ILE A 162 -7.39 -6.53 14.72
CA ILE A 162 -6.27 -5.60 14.67
C ILE A 162 -5.08 -6.28 13.97
N THR A 163 -4.65 -7.42 14.47
CA THR A 163 -3.52 -8.20 13.93
C THR A 163 -3.67 -8.64 12.48
N ARG A 164 -4.88 -8.97 12.05
CA ARG A 164 -5.08 -9.54 10.72
C ARG A 164 -5.27 -8.50 9.62
N TYR A 165 -5.88 -7.37 9.94
CA TYR A 165 -6.29 -6.38 8.92
C TYR A 165 -5.70 -4.99 9.16
N LEU A 166 -5.54 -4.57 10.41
CA LEU A 166 -5.00 -3.25 10.72
C LEU A 166 -3.47 -3.25 10.82
N ASP A 167 -2.85 -4.26 11.42
CA ASP A 167 -1.38 -4.33 11.59
C ASP A 167 -0.60 -4.15 10.28
N PRO A 168 -1.00 -4.73 9.13
CA PRO A 168 -0.28 -4.49 7.89
C PRO A 168 -0.34 -3.01 7.44
N LEU A 169 -1.42 -2.29 7.78
CA LEU A 169 -1.62 -0.88 7.45
C LEU A 169 -0.95 0.05 8.48
N ILE A 170 -0.91 -0.35 9.75
CA ILE A 170 -0.33 0.40 10.85
C ILE A 170 1.15 0.01 10.95
N ASP A 171 2.01 0.79 10.31
CA ASP A 171 3.42 0.77 10.68
C ASP A 171 3.55 1.47 12.03
N ASN A 172 4.17 0.82 13.03
CA ASN A 172 4.38 1.33 14.39
C ASN A 172 5.08 2.71 14.44
N ARG A 173 5.57 3.19 13.30
CA ARG A 173 6.22 4.50 13.13
C ARG A 173 5.26 5.66 12.92
N HIS A 174 4.01 5.41 12.55
CA HIS A 174 3.08 6.47 12.19
C HIS A 174 1.88 6.49 13.11
N SER A 175 1.60 7.66 13.69
CA SER A 175 0.29 7.90 14.27
C SER A 175 -0.76 7.86 13.16
N PHE A 176 -1.93 7.28 13.42
CA PHE A 176 -2.99 7.15 12.42
C PHE A 176 -4.35 7.60 12.97
N ARG A 177 -5.26 7.93 12.05
CA ARG A 177 -6.66 8.23 12.34
C ARG A 177 -7.56 7.33 11.52
N LEU A 178 -8.56 6.77 12.18
CA LEU A 178 -9.62 5.99 11.55
C LEU A 178 -10.81 6.90 11.25
N HIS A 179 -11.27 6.81 10.02
CA HIS A 179 -12.37 7.58 9.46
C HIS A 179 -13.50 6.60 9.16
N GLY A 180 -14.59 6.71 9.91
CA GLY A 180 -15.81 5.94 9.65
C GLY A 180 -16.63 6.65 8.57
N ASN A 181 -17.18 5.89 7.62
CA ASN A 181 -18.11 6.49 6.67
C ASN A 181 -19.55 6.50 7.22
N LEU A 182 -20.25 7.59 6.89
CA LEU A 182 -21.66 7.83 7.09
C LEU A 182 -22.48 6.87 6.19
N ASP A 183 -23.47 6.22 6.78
CA ASP A 183 -24.59 5.46 6.20
C ASP A 183 -24.28 4.44 5.06
N ASP A 184 -24.58 3.16 5.33
CA ASP A 184 -24.63 2.02 4.38
C ASP A 184 -23.34 1.57 3.66
N MET A 185 -22.19 2.12 4.05
CA MET A 185 -20.90 1.78 3.45
C MET A 185 -20.05 0.90 4.37
N ASN A 186 -19.83 -0.36 3.97
CA ASN A 186 -18.94 -1.29 4.70
C ASN A 186 -17.47 -1.03 4.39
N GLN A 187 -16.98 0.20 4.53
CA GLN A 187 -15.56 0.54 4.36
C GLN A 187 -15.13 1.53 5.42
N MET A 188 -13.90 1.38 5.91
CA MET A 188 -13.24 2.37 6.75
C MET A 188 -12.02 2.91 6.05
N PHE A 189 -11.72 4.17 6.31
CA PHE A 189 -10.51 4.80 5.83
C PHE A 189 -9.53 5.03 6.97
N LEU A 190 -8.25 4.96 6.67
CA LEU A 190 -7.17 5.18 7.61
C LEU A 190 -6.21 6.21 6.98
N THR A 191 -5.98 7.32 7.68
CA THR A 191 -4.96 8.31 7.29
C THR A 191 -3.84 8.32 8.31
N TYR A 192 -2.65 8.71 7.87
CA TYR A 192 -1.47 8.81 8.72
C TYR A 192 -1.21 10.27 9.08
N ALA A 193 -0.86 10.53 10.34
CA ALA A 193 -0.62 11.88 10.84
C ALA A 193 0.60 12.53 10.16
N ASP A 194 1.63 11.73 9.91
CA ASP A 194 2.92 12.17 9.39
C ASP A 194 3.12 11.83 7.90
N ASP A 195 2.10 11.29 7.24
CA ASP A 195 2.12 10.90 5.83
C ASP A 195 0.76 11.18 5.19
N THR A 196 0.60 12.42 4.71
CA THR A 196 -0.63 12.89 4.06
C THR A 196 -0.84 12.29 2.68
N ASP A 197 0.18 11.62 2.13
CA ASP A 197 0.18 11.02 0.81
C ASP A 197 -0.23 9.54 0.83
N SER A 198 -0.61 8.99 1.99
CA SER A 198 -1.05 7.60 2.12
C SER A 198 -2.46 7.47 2.68
N LEU A 199 -3.19 6.51 2.14
CA LEU A 199 -4.54 6.14 2.56
C LEU A 199 -4.68 4.63 2.64
N GLY A 200 -4.98 4.15 3.84
CA GLY A 200 -5.46 2.80 4.07
C GLY A 200 -6.97 2.72 3.84
N VAL A 201 -7.42 1.65 3.20
CA VAL A 201 -8.83 1.32 3.03
C VAL A 201 -9.04 -0.09 3.57
N LEU A 202 -9.91 -0.20 4.58
CA LEU A 202 -10.38 -1.49 5.06
C LEU A 202 -11.66 -1.83 4.33
N MET A 203 -11.61 -2.88 3.53
CA MET A 203 -12.76 -3.37 2.80
C MET A 203 -13.65 -4.17 3.74
N LYS A 204 -14.96 -3.97 3.65
CA LYS A 204 -16.00 -4.76 4.34
C LYS A 204 -15.95 -4.68 5.87
N CYS A 205 -15.85 -3.49 6.46
CA CYS A 205 -15.93 -3.29 7.92
C CYS A 205 -17.23 -2.61 8.34
N GLU A 206 -17.90 -3.16 9.38
CA GLU A 206 -18.99 -2.50 10.13
C GLU A 206 -18.42 -2.00 11.47
N ILE A 207 -17.70 -0.87 11.46
CA ILE A 207 -17.25 -0.23 12.71
C ILE A 207 -17.70 1.23 12.66
N ARG A 208 -18.34 1.69 13.74
CA ARG A 208 -18.73 3.09 13.91
C ARG A 208 -17.50 3.92 14.30
N GLY A 209 -16.83 4.51 13.31
CA GLY A 209 -15.79 5.51 13.53
C GLY A 209 -16.36 6.93 13.72
N GLU A 210 -15.49 7.89 13.99
CA GLU A 210 -15.85 9.31 13.92
C GLU A 210 -16.28 9.67 12.50
N LYS A 211 -17.31 10.52 12.39
CA LYS A 211 -17.85 11.04 11.13
C LYS A 211 -16.90 12.07 10.52
N CYS A 212 -15.74 11.63 10.06
CA CYS A 212 -14.78 12.45 9.32
C CYS A 212 -14.32 11.63 8.11
N GLN A 213 -14.26 12.25 6.93
CA GLN A 213 -13.78 11.64 5.71
C GLN A 213 -12.44 12.26 5.31
N PRO A 214 -11.54 11.49 4.66
CA PRO A 214 -10.27 12.01 4.17
C PRO A 214 -10.44 12.77 2.84
N ASP A 215 -11.18 13.88 2.87
CA ASP A 215 -11.68 14.62 1.70
C ASP A 215 -10.57 14.95 0.67
N ALA A 216 -9.40 15.40 1.13
CA ALA A 216 -8.28 15.75 0.26
C ALA A 216 -7.76 14.56 -0.56
N MET A 217 -7.58 13.41 0.09
CA MET A 217 -7.08 12.21 -0.59
C MET A 217 -8.15 11.59 -1.48
N LEU A 218 -9.41 11.57 -1.04
CA LEU A 218 -10.53 11.13 -1.88
C LEU A 218 -10.64 11.98 -3.15
N THR A 219 -10.46 13.30 -3.03
CA THR A 219 -10.40 14.21 -4.18
C THR A 219 -9.21 13.87 -5.09
N ALA A 220 -8.02 13.68 -4.51
CA ALA A 220 -6.79 13.38 -5.28
C ALA A 220 -6.88 12.08 -6.08
N ILE A 221 -7.57 11.06 -5.56
CA ILE A 221 -7.77 9.78 -6.27
C ILE A 221 -9.00 9.80 -7.22
N GLY A 222 -9.61 10.97 -7.45
CA GLY A 222 -10.73 11.15 -8.37
C GLY A 222 -12.08 10.71 -7.80
N ARG A 223 -12.23 10.69 -6.47
CA ARG A 223 -13.42 10.27 -5.73
C ARG A 223 -14.11 11.42 -4.99
N SER A 224 -14.12 12.61 -5.59
CA SER A 224 -14.84 13.78 -5.08
C SER A 224 -16.35 13.56 -4.94
N ASP A 225 -16.92 12.58 -5.65
CA ASP A 225 -18.30 12.13 -5.50
C ASP A 225 -18.62 11.69 -4.06
N LEU A 226 -17.65 11.08 -3.37
CA LEU A 226 -17.80 10.64 -1.98
C LEU A 226 -17.75 11.80 -0.99
N VAL A 227 -17.05 12.89 -1.34
CA VAL A 227 -16.94 14.11 -0.54
C VAL A 227 -18.22 14.95 -0.65
N ALA A 228 -18.80 15.05 -1.85
CA ALA A 228 -19.99 15.85 -2.13
C ALA A 228 -21.29 15.28 -1.51
N ALA A 229 -21.33 13.97 -1.24
CA ALA A 229 -22.47 13.32 -0.56
C ALA A 229 -22.73 13.85 0.87
N LYS A 230 -21.81 14.67 1.41
CA LYS A 230 -21.86 15.33 2.73
C LYS A 230 -22.89 16.47 2.81
N THR A 231 -23.35 17.01 1.68
CA THR A 231 -24.12 18.28 1.65
C THR A 231 -25.63 18.11 1.55
N VAL A 232 -26.14 16.88 1.49
CA VAL A 232 -27.59 16.62 1.39
C VAL A 232 -28.04 15.80 2.59
N HIS A 233 -28.09 16.41 3.78
CA HIS A 233 -29.00 16.03 4.89
C HIS A 233 -29.01 17.12 5.95
#